data_AF-A0A0C3NF33-F1
#
_entry.id   AF-A0A0C3NF33-F1
#
_cell.length_a   1.000
_cell.length_b   1.000
_cell.length_c   1.000
_cell.angle_alpha   90.00
_cell.angle_beta   90.00
_cell.angle_gamma   90.00
#
_symmetry.space_group_name_H-M   'P 1'
#
loop_
_entity.id
_entity.type
_entity.pdbx_description
1 polymer ?
#
loop_
_entity_poly.entity_id
_entity_poly.type
_entity_poly.pdbx_seq_one_letter_code
_entity_poly.pdbx_strand_id
1 'polypeptide(L)'
;MFAAAWREAGKNLQRVSSSLMDPGYRFLKLTLFVNVSMPERKKIYLFNWLSAHALWISQVDLHSPSRFPSPQMWRDFLNTIDTDPLPLTQTALRKLAVWDILGEGIINLAQGLAGAMEEITWQGMQVKILSLSNPPLWFIQSLLWELYELNFCYELYVLDQALIPNPWTSSDEMWLTHQTLLYSIFPGESSLVMWSESLPQDSHKLGLCATDVLTALPYINKFCHLLSMWPGAPAHLQYLVKMKDQDDREVYVVFSLACRFYVQTAFDFLGQQPSLPCMFQFI
;
A
#
# COMPACT_ATOMS: atom_id res chain seq x y z
N MET A 1 17.32 -4.18 -1.61
CA MET A 1 17.50 -3.89 -3.05
C MET A 1 16.63 -2.71 -3.51
N PHE A 2 15.32 -2.71 -3.26
CA PHE A 2 14.42 -1.59 -3.62
C PHE A 2 14.91 -0.19 -3.21
N ALA A 3 15.35 -0.01 -1.97
CA ALA A 3 15.86 1.29 -1.51
C ALA A 3 17.13 1.74 -2.26
N ALA A 4 17.98 0.81 -2.72
CA ALA A 4 19.14 1.12 -3.55
C ALA A 4 18.69 1.51 -4.97
N ALA A 5 17.77 0.73 -5.56
CA ALA A 5 17.16 1.04 -6.85
C ALA A 5 16.54 2.46 -6.88
N TRP A 6 15.86 2.89 -5.81
CA TRP A 6 15.32 4.24 -5.72
C TRP A 6 16.39 5.35 -5.65
N ARG A 7 17.55 5.08 -5.06
CA ARG A 7 18.65 6.04 -5.06
C ARG A 7 19.21 6.24 -6.48
N GLU A 8 19.27 5.17 -7.27
CA GLU A 8 19.80 5.15 -8.64
C GLU A 8 18.78 5.60 -9.70
N ALA A 9 17.47 5.54 -9.40
CA ALA A 9 16.41 5.91 -10.34
C ALA A 9 16.55 7.36 -10.83
N GLY A 10 16.37 7.56 -12.14
CA GLY A 10 16.39 8.86 -12.78
C GLY A 10 15.09 9.62 -12.51
N LYS A 11 15.18 10.68 -11.69
CA LYS A 11 14.04 11.46 -11.16
C LYS A 11 13.64 12.66 -12.03
N ASN A 12 13.88 12.58 -13.34
CA ASN A 12 13.52 13.66 -14.25
C ASN A 12 12.01 13.65 -14.49
N LEU A 13 11.33 14.76 -14.16
CA LEU A 13 9.88 14.92 -14.32
C LEU A 13 9.41 14.81 -15.79
N GLN A 14 10.29 15.04 -16.76
CA GLN A 14 9.97 14.86 -18.19
C GLN A 14 9.70 13.39 -18.55
N ARG A 15 10.08 12.44 -17.68
CA ARG A 15 9.79 11.01 -17.86
C ARG A 15 8.39 10.63 -17.40
N VAL A 16 7.74 11.51 -16.63
CA VAL A 16 6.46 11.22 -16.02
C VAL A 16 5.36 11.29 -17.07
N SER A 17 4.62 10.20 -17.27
CA SER A 17 3.49 10.19 -18.18
C SER A 17 2.37 11.09 -17.62
N SER A 18 2.15 12.24 -18.26
CA SER A 18 1.35 13.34 -17.69
C SER A 18 -0.17 13.10 -17.67
N SER A 19 -0.67 11.90 -18.00
CA SER A 19 -2.09 11.72 -18.34
C SER A 19 -2.74 10.40 -17.90
N LEU A 20 -2.05 9.49 -17.20
CA LEU A 20 -2.59 8.14 -16.97
C LEU A 20 -3.12 7.85 -15.56
N MET A 21 -2.67 8.55 -14.51
CA MET A 21 -3.12 8.27 -13.14
C MET A 21 -3.38 9.52 -12.30
N ASP A 22 -4.36 9.40 -11.41
CA ASP A 22 -4.61 10.40 -10.37
C ASP A 22 -3.42 10.43 -9.39
N PRO A 23 -2.79 11.60 -9.14
CA PRO A 23 -1.65 11.71 -8.24
C PRO A 23 -2.01 11.58 -6.74
N GLY A 24 -3.28 11.31 -6.42
CA GLY A 24 -3.75 11.05 -5.06
C GLY A 24 -3.13 9.79 -4.46
N TYR A 25 -3.25 9.65 -3.13
CA TYR A 25 -2.73 8.48 -2.43
C TYR A 25 -3.87 7.56 -2.05
N ARG A 26 -3.80 6.30 -2.51
CA ARG A 26 -4.77 5.27 -2.14
C ARG A 26 -4.79 5.02 -0.64
N PHE A 27 -3.64 5.06 0.03
CA PHE A 27 -3.54 4.92 1.47
C PHE A 27 -2.73 6.06 2.07
N LEU A 28 -2.80 6.19 3.39
CA LEU A 28 -2.10 7.23 4.13
C LEU A 28 -0.59 7.15 3.93
N LYS A 29 0.04 8.32 3.75
CA LYS A 29 1.49 8.42 3.93
C LYS A 29 1.84 8.33 5.40
N LEU A 30 2.77 7.43 5.69
CA LEU A 30 3.28 7.03 7.00
C LEU A 30 3.81 8.20 7.85
N THR A 31 4.39 9.21 7.19
CA THR A 31 4.87 10.44 7.85
C THR A 31 3.77 11.18 8.60
N LEU A 32 2.50 10.92 8.28
CA LEU A 32 1.36 11.52 8.96
C LEU A 32 1.19 11.02 10.40
N PHE A 33 1.65 9.82 10.74
CA PHE A 33 1.60 9.32 12.12
C PHE A 33 2.88 9.63 12.90
N VAL A 34 4.04 9.53 12.24
CA VAL A 34 5.35 9.72 12.89
C VAL A 34 5.61 11.18 13.25
N ASN A 35 5.14 12.13 12.44
CA ASN A 35 5.42 13.55 12.65
C ASN A 35 4.44 14.24 13.62
N VAL A 36 3.49 13.51 14.20
CA VAL A 36 2.52 14.08 15.14
C VAL A 36 3.08 14.01 16.56
N SER A 37 3.60 15.14 17.02
CA SER A 37 4.26 15.25 18.33
C SER A 37 3.27 15.28 19.51
N MET A 38 2.02 15.70 19.27
CA MET A 38 1.00 15.87 20.31
C MET A 38 0.25 14.55 20.55
N PRO A 39 0.29 13.96 21.76
CA PRO A 39 -0.36 12.68 22.06
C PRO A 39 -1.85 12.64 21.73
N GLU A 40 -2.59 13.69 22.07
CA GLU A 40 -4.03 13.76 21.77
C GLU A 40 -4.30 13.77 20.27
N ARG A 41 -3.49 14.51 19.50
CA ARG A 41 -3.61 14.55 18.04
C ARG A 41 -3.26 13.20 17.41
N LYS A 42 -2.25 12.52 17.94
CA LYS A 42 -1.86 11.17 17.49
C LYS A 42 -2.99 10.16 17.76
N LYS A 43 -3.62 10.24 18.93
CA LYS A 43 -4.81 9.44 19.27
C LYS A 43 -5.92 9.63 18.24
N ILE A 44 -6.26 10.88 17.92
CA ILE A 44 -7.33 11.19 16.95
C ILE A 44 -7.00 10.63 15.57
N TYR A 45 -5.76 10.79 15.10
CA TYR A 45 -5.33 10.26 13.80
C TYR A 45 -5.46 8.74 13.74
N LEU A 46 -4.95 8.06 14.76
CA LEU A 46 -5.01 6.60 14.82
C LEU A 46 -6.46 6.13 14.90
N PHE A 47 -7.27 6.75 15.76
CA PHE A 47 -8.68 6.41 15.89
C PHE A 47 -9.41 6.57 14.55
N ASN A 48 -9.34 7.74 13.92
CA ASN A 48 -10.05 8.00 12.67
C ASN A 48 -9.60 7.05 11.56
N TRP A 49 -8.30 6.72 11.48
CA TRP A 49 -7.80 5.74 10.52
C TRP A 49 -8.34 4.33 10.78
N LEU A 50 -8.21 3.84 12.01
CA LEU A 50 -8.63 2.48 12.38
C LEU A 50 -10.14 2.29 12.18
N SER A 51 -10.95 3.31 12.49
CA SER A 51 -12.41 3.28 12.29
C SER A 51 -12.80 3.20 10.81
N ALA A 52 -12.05 3.89 9.95
CA ALA A 52 -12.27 3.87 8.50
C ALA A 52 -11.63 2.67 7.80
N HIS A 53 -10.65 2.03 8.43
CA HIS A 53 -9.71 1.11 7.80
C HIS A 53 -10.36 0.02 6.95
N ALA A 54 -11.23 -0.79 7.56
CA ALA A 54 -11.83 -1.95 6.89
C ALA A 54 -12.75 -1.54 5.73
N LEU A 55 -13.54 -0.47 5.91
CA LEU A 55 -14.42 0.03 4.86
C LEU A 55 -13.64 0.68 3.72
N TRP A 56 -12.56 1.40 4.04
CA TRP A 56 -11.73 2.01 3.01
C TRP A 56 -11.03 0.95 2.14
N ILE A 57 -10.46 -0.10 2.74
CA ILE A 57 -9.89 -1.22 1.97
C ILE A 57 -10.97 -1.85 1.07
N SER A 58 -12.14 -2.15 1.63
CA SER A 58 -13.26 -2.72 0.86
C SER A 58 -13.70 -1.82 -0.29
N GLN A 59 -13.73 -0.50 -0.08
CA GLN A 59 -14.04 0.46 -1.13
C GLN A 59 -12.97 0.46 -2.23
N VAL A 60 -11.68 0.47 -1.87
CA VAL A 60 -10.58 0.42 -2.85
C VAL A 60 -10.58 -0.89 -3.65
N ASP A 61 -10.92 -2.02 -3.01
CA ASP A 61 -10.99 -3.33 -3.65
C ASP A 61 -12.21 -3.50 -4.57
N LEU A 62 -13.41 -3.21 -4.07
CA LEU A 62 -14.66 -3.53 -4.76
C LEU A 62 -15.16 -2.41 -5.68
N HIS A 63 -14.90 -1.16 -5.30
CA HIS A 63 -15.45 0.03 -5.97
C HIS A 63 -14.38 1.13 -6.04
N SER A 64 -13.21 0.79 -6.61
CA SER A 64 -12.05 1.70 -6.67
C SER A 64 -12.50 3.10 -7.11
N PRO A 65 -12.33 4.13 -6.27
CA PRO A 65 -12.81 5.47 -6.58
C PRO A 65 -12.03 6.05 -7.77
N SER A 66 -12.69 6.94 -8.52
CA SER A 66 -12.08 7.61 -9.68
C SER A 66 -11.01 8.63 -9.30
N ARG A 67 -10.98 9.03 -8.02
CA ARG A 67 -10.02 9.96 -7.42
C ARG A 67 -9.65 9.48 -6.03
N PHE A 68 -8.42 9.76 -5.63
CA PHE A 68 -7.88 9.43 -4.34
C PHE A 68 -7.56 10.69 -3.53
N PRO A 69 -7.60 10.63 -2.20
CA PRO A 69 -7.29 11.80 -1.39
C PRO A 69 -5.83 12.24 -1.57
N SER A 70 -5.62 13.55 -1.72
CA SER A 70 -4.28 14.15 -1.63
C SER A 70 -3.72 14.06 -0.19
N PRO A 71 -2.41 14.26 0.05
CA PRO A 71 -1.84 14.26 1.40
C PRO A 71 -2.54 15.23 2.36
N GLN A 72 -2.99 16.37 1.83
CA GLN A 72 -3.70 17.35 2.64
C GLN A 72 -5.11 16.89 2.97
N MET A 73 -5.80 16.27 2.02
CA MET A 73 -7.15 15.72 2.25
C MET A 73 -7.12 14.60 3.29
N TRP A 74 -6.11 13.73 3.23
CA TRP A 74 -5.86 12.74 4.27
C TRP A 74 -5.61 13.37 5.64
N ARG A 75 -4.80 14.43 5.71
CA ARG A 75 -4.61 15.19 6.96
C ARG A 75 -5.92 15.79 7.45
N ASP A 76 -6.70 16.40 6.57
CA ASP A 76 -7.95 17.07 6.93
C ASP A 76 -8.93 16.02 7.50
N PHE A 77 -9.05 14.85 6.87
CA PHE A 77 -9.83 13.70 7.36
C PHE A 77 -9.37 13.23 8.76
N LEU A 78 -8.07 12.98 8.93
CA LEU A 78 -7.52 12.50 10.20
C LEU A 78 -7.60 13.52 11.34
N ASN A 79 -7.72 14.82 11.03
CA ASN A 79 -7.89 15.87 12.03
C ASN A 79 -9.36 16.16 12.37
N THR A 80 -10.32 15.57 11.67
CA THR A 80 -11.73 15.92 11.87
C THR A 80 -12.24 15.32 13.19
N ILE A 81 -12.54 16.18 14.16
CA ILE A 81 -13.37 15.86 15.33
C ILE A 81 -14.73 16.57 15.25
N ASP A 82 -14.83 17.69 14.52
CA ASP A 82 -16.02 18.55 14.59
C ASP A 82 -16.94 18.48 13.37
N THR A 83 -18.20 18.14 13.68
CA THR A 83 -19.44 18.25 12.89
C THR A 83 -20.06 19.64 13.00
N ASP A 84 -19.28 20.71 13.19
CA ASP A 84 -19.83 22.06 13.10
C ASP A 84 -20.01 22.47 11.63
N PRO A 85 -21.15 23.07 11.26
CA PRO A 85 -21.40 23.53 9.91
C PRO A 85 -20.41 24.65 9.57
N LEU A 86 -19.37 24.32 8.78
CA LEU A 86 -18.37 25.30 8.41
C LEU A 86 -18.96 26.36 7.45
N PRO A 87 -18.62 27.65 7.66
CA PRO A 87 -18.90 28.68 6.67
C PRO A 87 -18.17 28.40 5.35
N LEU A 88 -18.67 28.98 4.24
CA LEU A 88 -18.15 28.93 2.85
C LEU A 88 -16.67 29.36 2.75
N THR A 89 -15.79 28.52 3.25
CA THR A 89 -14.34 28.69 3.30
C THR A 89 -13.68 27.59 2.47
N GLN A 90 -12.46 27.82 2.00
CA GLN A 90 -11.69 26.83 1.26
C GLN A 90 -11.46 25.51 2.05
N THR A 91 -11.59 25.56 3.38
CA THR A 91 -11.59 24.40 4.27
C THR A 91 -12.88 23.59 4.17
N ALA A 92 -14.05 24.25 4.09
CA ALA A 92 -15.33 23.59 3.91
C ALA A 92 -15.43 22.87 2.56
N LEU A 93 -14.97 23.51 1.48
CA LEU A 93 -14.91 22.89 0.16
C LEU A 93 -14.00 21.65 0.11
N ARG A 94 -12.86 21.68 0.82
CA ARG A 94 -11.98 20.53 0.93
C ARG A 94 -12.58 19.41 1.77
N LYS A 95 -13.29 19.72 2.86
CA LYS A 95 -14.06 18.72 3.61
C LYS A 95 -15.11 18.06 2.70
N LEU A 96 -15.88 18.82 1.94
CA LEU A 96 -16.85 18.26 0.99
C LEU A 96 -16.18 17.36 -0.05
N ALA A 97 -15.01 17.72 -0.57
CA ALA A 97 -14.26 16.86 -1.48
C ALA A 97 -13.75 15.56 -0.81
N VAL A 98 -13.36 15.61 0.47
CA VAL A 98 -13.05 14.40 1.25
C VAL A 98 -14.29 13.52 1.40
N TRP A 99 -15.45 14.13 1.63
CA TRP A 99 -16.72 13.42 1.77
C TRP A 99 -17.15 12.72 0.49
N ASP A 100 -17.00 13.38 -0.65
CA ASP A 100 -17.28 12.81 -1.96
C ASP A 100 -16.39 11.60 -2.26
N ILE A 101 -15.11 11.63 -1.86
CA ILE A 101 -14.16 10.54 -2.13
C ILE A 101 -14.31 9.36 -1.15
N LEU A 102 -14.35 9.63 0.16
CA LEU A 102 -14.40 8.58 1.19
C LEU A 102 -15.81 8.02 1.40
N GLY A 103 -16.84 8.77 1.04
CA GLY A 103 -18.23 8.40 1.29
C GLY A 103 -18.67 8.60 2.74
N GLU A 104 -19.99 8.81 2.89
CA GLU A 104 -20.63 9.15 4.16
C GLU A 104 -20.45 8.05 5.23
N GLY A 105 -20.51 6.77 4.84
CA GLY A 105 -20.38 5.65 5.78
C GLY A 105 -19.03 5.60 6.50
N ILE A 106 -17.93 5.82 5.76
CA ILE A 106 -16.57 5.85 6.31
C ILE A 106 -16.40 7.02 7.27
N ILE A 107 -16.95 8.18 6.88
CA ILE A 107 -16.83 9.40 7.66
C ILE A 107 -17.63 9.32 8.96
N ASN A 108 -18.85 8.81 8.90
CA ASN A 108 -19.69 8.66 10.10
C ASN A 108 -19.06 7.70 11.12
N LEU A 109 -18.39 6.63 10.67
CA LEU A 109 -17.66 5.72 11.54
C LEU A 109 -16.41 6.36 12.16
N ALA A 110 -15.64 7.10 11.36
CA ALA A 110 -14.45 7.81 11.86
C ALA A 110 -14.82 8.94 12.83
N GLN A 111 -15.95 9.62 12.61
CA GLN A 111 -16.45 10.71 13.46
C GLN A 111 -17.26 10.22 14.67
N GLY A 112 -17.50 8.92 14.79
CA GLY A 112 -18.29 8.27 15.84
C GLY A 112 -17.69 8.33 17.26
N LEU A 113 -16.82 9.29 17.56
CA LEU A 113 -16.27 9.53 18.91
C LEU A 113 -17.36 9.94 19.93
N ALA A 114 -18.59 10.24 19.48
CA ALA A 114 -19.73 10.64 20.31
C ALA A 114 -20.41 9.48 21.05
N GLY A 115 -20.06 8.22 20.75
CA GLY A 115 -20.52 7.03 21.47
C GLY A 115 -19.43 6.44 22.36
N ALA A 116 -19.81 5.87 23.51
CA ALA A 116 -18.93 5.24 24.51
C ALA A 116 -18.23 3.96 24.01
N MET A 117 -17.54 4.02 22.89
CA MET A 117 -16.68 2.97 22.41
C MET A 117 -15.35 3.09 23.16
N GLU A 118 -15.01 2.07 23.96
CA GLU A 118 -13.75 2.02 24.71
C GLU A 118 -12.63 1.31 23.91
N GLU A 119 -13.02 0.47 22.94
CA GLU A 119 -12.14 -0.39 22.16
C GLU A 119 -12.51 -0.41 20.68
N ILE A 120 -11.50 -0.56 19.81
CA ILE A 120 -11.66 -0.72 18.36
C ILE A 120 -10.98 -2.00 17.89
N THR A 121 -11.65 -2.74 17.00
CA THR A 121 -11.09 -3.95 16.39
C THR A 121 -10.21 -3.60 15.20
N TRP A 122 -8.96 -4.07 15.18
CA TRP A 122 -8.07 -4.00 14.03
C TRP A 122 -7.33 -5.32 13.85
N GLN A 123 -7.43 -5.92 12.66
CA GLN A 123 -6.80 -7.21 12.32
C GLN A 123 -7.13 -8.32 13.34
N GLY A 124 -8.38 -8.35 13.82
CA GLY A 124 -8.85 -9.29 14.85
C GLY A 124 -8.38 -8.98 16.28
N MET A 125 -7.56 -7.94 16.49
CA MET A 125 -7.11 -7.49 17.81
C MET A 125 -8.02 -6.39 18.35
N GLN A 126 -8.29 -6.42 19.66
CA GLN A 126 -8.96 -5.33 20.35
C GLN A 126 -7.96 -4.28 20.84
N VAL A 127 -8.15 -3.03 20.43
CA VAL A 127 -7.27 -1.91 20.74
C VAL A 127 -8.02 -0.91 21.60
N LYS A 128 -7.52 -0.66 22.81
CA LYS A 128 -8.12 0.34 23.72
C LYS A 128 -7.87 1.74 23.19
N ILE A 129 -8.91 2.55 23.05
CA ILE A 129 -8.83 3.91 22.48
C ILE A 129 -7.96 4.82 23.37
N LEU A 130 -7.94 4.61 24.68
CA LEU A 130 -7.06 5.32 25.61
C LEU A 130 -5.57 5.04 25.35
N SER A 131 -5.22 3.86 24.83
CA SER A 131 -3.82 3.52 24.53
C SER A 131 -3.28 4.22 23.29
N LEU A 132 -4.14 4.77 22.42
CA LEU A 132 -3.75 5.41 21.17
C LEU A 132 -3.04 6.75 21.35
N SER A 133 -3.12 7.40 22.52
CA SER A 133 -2.34 8.61 22.82
C SER A 133 -0.85 8.29 23.01
N ASN A 134 -0.56 7.10 23.52
CA ASN A 134 0.79 6.57 23.66
C ASN A 134 0.83 5.07 23.29
N PRO A 135 0.68 4.74 21.99
CA PRO A 135 0.55 3.37 21.55
C PRO A 135 1.88 2.64 21.72
N PRO A 136 1.86 1.33 22.05
CA PRO A 136 3.06 0.51 22.06
C PRO A 136 3.84 0.60 20.74
N LEU A 137 5.17 0.51 20.82
CA LEU A 137 6.02 0.61 19.63
C LEU A 137 5.66 -0.44 18.58
N TRP A 138 5.45 -1.69 19.00
CA TRP A 138 5.06 -2.79 18.12
C TRP A 138 3.78 -2.47 17.34
N PHE A 139 2.79 -1.82 17.96
CA PHE A 139 1.53 -1.48 17.33
C PHE A 139 1.73 -0.47 16.19
N ILE A 140 2.54 0.57 16.44
CA ILE A 140 2.90 1.54 15.41
C ILE A 140 3.69 0.87 14.29
N GLN A 141 4.64 -0.01 14.61
CA GLN A 141 5.41 -0.74 13.61
C GLN A 141 4.51 -1.61 12.73
N SER A 142 3.54 -2.32 13.33
CA SER A 142 2.58 -3.15 12.59
C SER A 142 1.69 -2.32 11.68
N LEU A 143 1.16 -1.19 12.17
CA LEU A 143 0.34 -0.29 11.34
C LEU A 143 1.14 0.33 10.19
N LEU A 144 2.38 0.74 10.46
CA LEU A 144 3.26 1.29 9.42
C LEU A 144 3.58 0.24 8.35
N TRP A 145 3.86 -1.00 8.76
CA TRP A 145 4.10 -2.08 7.80
C TRP A 145 2.86 -2.38 6.96
N GLU A 146 1.68 -2.51 7.57
CA GLU A 146 0.42 -2.75 6.85
C GLU A 146 0.20 -1.66 5.79
N LEU A 147 0.41 -0.39 6.15
CA LEU A 147 0.33 0.73 5.21
C LEU A 147 1.37 0.66 4.09
N TYR A 148 2.59 0.20 4.37
CA TYR A 148 3.62 0.01 3.34
C TYR A 148 3.23 -1.08 2.34
N GLU A 149 2.77 -2.23 2.85
CA GLU A 149 2.33 -3.34 2.02
C GLU A 149 1.11 -2.95 1.20
N LEU A 150 0.07 -2.35 1.82
CA LEU A 150 -1.11 -1.85 1.13
C LEU A 150 -0.72 -0.92 -0.02
N ASN A 151 0.06 0.13 0.25
CA ASN A 151 0.45 1.04 -0.82
C ASN A 151 1.25 0.33 -1.92
N PHE A 152 2.21 -0.53 -1.57
CA PHE A 152 3.01 -1.25 -2.56
C PHE A 152 2.15 -2.17 -3.45
N CYS A 153 1.27 -2.96 -2.85
CA CYS A 153 0.38 -3.86 -3.56
C CYS A 153 -0.54 -3.13 -4.55
N TYR A 154 -1.22 -2.07 -4.09
CA TYR A 154 -2.13 -1.35 -4.97
C TYR A 154 -1.38 -0.51 -6.00
N GLU A 155 -0.22 0.07 -5.67
CA GLU A 155 0.62 0.71 -6.69
C GLU A 155 1.04 -0.30 -7.77
N LEU A 156 1.47 -1.50 -7.38
CA LEU A 156 1.80 -2.57 -8.33
C LEU A 156 0.60 -2.97 -9.19
N TYR A 157 -0.58 -3.14 -8.58
CA TYR A 157 -1.83 -3.46 -9.27
C TYR A 157 -2.18 -2.43 -10.35
N VAL A 158 -2.19 -1.13 -10.01
CA VAL A 158 -2.60 -0.11 -10.98
C VAL A 158 -1.53 0.08 -12.04
N LEU A 159 -0.25 -0.02 -11.68
CA LEU A 159 0.85 0.03 -12.66
C LEU A 159 0.70 -1.09 -13.68
N ASP A 160 0.48 -2.31 -13.20
CA ASP A 160 0.27 -3.46 -14.05
C ASP A 160 -0.94 -3.27 -14.98
N GLN A 161 -2.07 -2.82 -14.43
CA GLN A 161 -3.27 -2.50 -15.21
C GLN A 161 -3.04 -1.44 -16.28
N ALA A 162 -2.27 -0.38 -15.97
CA ALA A 162 -1.98 0.70 -16.91
C ALA A 162 -0.98 0.28 -18.00
N LEU A 163 -0.02 -0.58 -17.68
CA LEU A 163 1.03 -1.02 -18.60
C LEU A 163 0.55 -2.12 -19.54
N ILE A 164 -0.30 -3.03 -19.06
CA ILE A 164 -0.84 -4.16 -19.81
C ILE A 164 -2.35 -4.28 -19.59
N PRO A 165 -3.17 -3.40 -20.19
CA PRO A 165 -4.61 -3.38 -19.95
C PRO A 165 -5.35 -4.63 -20.46
N ASN A 166 -4.80 -5.32 -21.47
CA ASN A 166 -5.46 -6.45 -22.14
C ASN A 166 -5.89 -7.57 -21.17
N PRO A 167 -5.01 -8.13 -20.31
CA PRO A 167 -5.41 -9.08 -19.27
C PRO A 167 -6.61 -8.64 -18.44
N TRP A 168 -6.69 -7.35 -18.11
CA TRP A 168 -7.69 -6.80 -17.20
C TRP A 168 -9.06 -6.51 -17.84
N THR A 169 -9.13 -6.40 -19.16
CA THR A 169 -10.36 -6.08 -19.90
C THR A 169 -10.85 -7.22 -20.81
N SER A 170 -10.21 -8.38 -20.73
CA SER A 170 -10.45 -9.54 -21.60
C SER A 170 -11.49 -10.50 -20.98
N SER A 171 -11.32 -11.81 -21.18
CA SER A 171 -12.19 -12.82 -20.57
C SER A 171 -11.94 -12.95 -19.07
N ASP A 172 -12.96 -13.40 -18.34
CA ASP A 172 -12.87 -13.66 -16.89
C ASP A 172 -11.71 -14.60 -16.54
N GLU A 173 -11.40 -15.59 -17.39
CA GLU A 173 -10.30 -16.53 -17.19
C GLU A 173 -8.92 -15.85 -17.25
N MET A 174 -8.72 -14.97 -18.23
CA MET A 174 -7.45 -14.27 -18.43
C MET A 174 -7.23 -13.20 -17.36
N TRP A 175 -8.31 -12.50 -16.98
CA TRP A 175 -8.32 -11.62 -15.80
C TRP A 175 -7.94 -12.38 -14.52
N LEU A 176 -8.59 -13.51 -14.23
CA LEU A 176 -8.38 -14.28 -13.01
C LEU A 176 -6.96 -14.87 -12.95
N THR A 177 -6.46 -15.38 -14.07
CA THR A 177 -5.09 -15.92 -14.17
C THR A 177 -4.05 -14.85 -13.85
N HIS A 178 -4.23 -13.66 -14.42
CA HIS A 178 -3.30 -12.56 -14.24
C HIS A 178 -3.36 -11.97 -12.82
N GLN A 179 -4.57 -11.83 -12.28
CA GLN A 179 -4.78 -11.43 -10.89
C GLN A 179 -4.14 -12.43 -9.91
N THR A 180 -4.31 -13.73 -10.18
CA THR A 180 -3.69 -14.80 -9.37
C THR A 180 -2.17 -14.69 -9.38
N LEU A 181 -1.56 -14.42 -10.54
CA LEU A 181 -0.11 -14.21 -10.62
C LEU A 181 0.33 -13.01 -9.79
N LEU A 182 -0.36 -11.87 -9.92
CA LEU A 182 -0.05 -10.66 -9.15
C LEU A 182 -0.12 -10.93 -7.64
N TYR A 183 -1.22 -11.53 -7.17
CA TYR A 183 -1.38 -11.80 -5.74
C TYR A 183 -0.42 -12.85 -5.22
N SER A 184 0.01 -13.78 -6.06
CA SER A 184 0.97 -14.82 -5.66
C SER A 184 2.35 -14.28 -5.23
N ILE A 185 2.67 -13.01 -5.57
CA ILE A 185 3.90 -12.30 -5.18
C ILE A 185 3.92 -11.98 -3.68
N PHE A 186 2.74 -11.90 -3.07
CA PHE A 186 2.59 -11.59 -1.66
C PHE A 186 2.44 -12.87 -0.84
N PRO A 187 2.95 -12.90 0.40
CA PRO A 187 2.67 -14.00 1.31
C PRO A 187 1.18 -14.00 1.68
N GLY A 188 0.55 -15.18 1.65
CA GLY A 188 -0.84 -15.38 2.03
C GLY A 188 -1.50 -16.57 1.30
N GLU A 189 -2.57 -17.10 1.89
CA GLU A 189 -3.40 -18.18 1.31
C GLU A 189 -4.59 -17.60 0.53
N SER A 190 -5.00 -16.37 0.82
CA SER A 190 -6.14 -15.71 0.19
C SER A 190 -5.74 -15.12 -1.16
N SER A 191 -5.86 -15.93 -2.21
CA SER A 191 -5.61 -15.52 -3.60
C SER A 191 -6.66 -14.55 -4.17
N LEU A 192 -7.59 -14.03 -3.37
CA LEU A 192 -8.71 -13.20 -3.83
C LEU A 192 -9.01 -12.00 -2.93
N VAL A 193 -8.71 -12.06 -1.63
CA VAL A 193 -8.88 -10.94 -0.69
C VAL A 193 -7.56 -10.73 0.01
N MET A 194 -6.78 -9.78 -0.50
CA MET A 194 -5.39 -9.53 -0.11
C MET A 194 -5.23 -9.14 1.39
N TRP A 195 -6.32 -8.82 2.10
CA TRP A 195 -6.27 -8.08 3.37
C TRP A 195 -7.16 -8.61 4.50
N SER A 196 -7.71 -9.83 4.37
CA SER A 196 -8.44 -10.49 5.47
C SER A 196 -7.52 -11.33 6.37
N GLU A 197 -6.22 -11.38 6.07
CA GLU A 197 -5.27 -12.20 6.82
C GLU A 197 -4.78 -11.50 8.07
N SER A 198 -4.69 -12.26 9.17
CA SER A 198 -4.17 -11.76 10.44
C SER A 198 -2.74 -11.26 10.30
N LEU A 199 -2.37 -10.27 11.12
CA LEU A 199 -0.98 -9.79 11.19
C LEU A 199 0.00 -10.97 11.35
N PRO A 200 1.15 -10.94 10.65
CA PRO A 200 2.17 -11.97 10.78
C PRO A 200 2.57 -12.16 12.24
N GLN A 201 2.38 -13.37 12.78
CA GLN A 201 2.77 -13.70 14.15
C GLN A 201 4.29 -13.93 14.27
N ASP A 202 4.92 -14.41 13.19
CA ASP A 202 6.35 -14.60 13.10
C ASP A 202 6.96 -13.54 12.17
N SER A 203 8.04 -12.90 12.62
CA SER A 203 8.77 -11.90 11.83
C SER A 203 9.22 -12.48 10.48
N HIS A 204 8.51 -12.10 9.40
CA HIS A 204 8.95 -12.00 8.01
C HIS A 204 10.05 -12.97 7.55
N LYS A 205 9.78 -14.27 7.65
CA LYS A 205 10.51 -15.27 6.87
C LYS A 205 9.97 -15.42 5.44
N LEU A 206 8.92 -14.70 5.04
CA LEU A 206 8.23 -14.88 3.75
C LEU A 206 8.19 -13.61 2.88
N GLY A 207 7.88 -13.78 1.60
CA GLY A 207 7.69 -12.69 0.63
C GLY A 207 8.99 -12.17 0.00
N LEU A 208 8.87 -11.06 -0.74
CA LEU A 208 10.01 -10.39 -1.41
C LEU A 208 11.05 -9.82 -0.44
N CYS A 209 10.68 -9.66 0.83
CA CYS A 209 11.52 -9.15 1.89
C CYS A 209 12.01 -10.24 2.85
N ALA A 210 11.83 -11.54 2.53
CA ALA A 210 12.37 -12.61 3.34
C ALA A 210 13.90 -12.49 3.50
N THR A 211 14.39 -12.87 4.68
CA THR A 211 15.81 -12.76 5.04
C THR A 211 16.68 -13.82 4.37
N ASP A 212 16.10 -14.98 4.05
CA ASP A 212 16.78 -16.06 3.34
C ASP A 212 16.33 -16.13 1.87
N VAL A 213 17.30 -16.36 0.99
CA VAL A 213 17.07 -16.37 -0.46
C VAL A 213 16.15 -17.52 -0.87
N LEU A 214 16.24 -18.68 -0.21
CA LEU A 214 15.42 -19.84 -0.54
C LEU A 214 13.93 -19.57 -0.35
N THR A 215 13.58 -18.84 0.70
CA THR A 215 12.19 -18.50 0.98
C THR A 215 11.72 -17.29 0.18
N ALA A 216 12.61 -16.35 -0.16
CA ALA A 216 12.30 -15.25 -1.06
C ALA A 216 12.10 -15.71 -2.52
N LEU A 217 12.82 -16.75 -2.95
CA LEU A 217 12.96 -17.15 -4.36
C LEU A 217 11.61 -17.38 -5.09
N PRO A 218 10.61 -18.07 -4.52
CA PRO A 218 9.31 -18.23 -5.18
C PRO A 218 8.64 -16.88 -5.48
N TYR A 219 8.69 -15.94 -4.54
CA TYR A 219 8.10 -14.61 -4.68
C TYR A 219 8.89 -13.75 -5.67
N ILE A 220 10.23 -13.82 -5.62
CA ILE A 220 11.11 -13.15 -6.59
C ILE A 220 10.81 -13.62 -8.01
N ASN A 221 10.66 -14.94 -8.23
CA ASN A 221 10.35 -15.48 -9.55
C ASN A 221 8.98 -15.03 -10.05
N LYS A 222 7.96 -15.01 -9.19
CA LYS A 222 6.63 -14.48 -9.54
C LYS A 222 6.66 -12.99 -9.86
N PHE A 223 7.41 -12.21 -9.08
CA PHE A 223 7.60 -10.78 -9.32
C PHE A 223 8.33 -10.52 -10.64
N CYS A 224 9.41 -11.26 -10.93
CA CYS A 224 10.11 -11.18 -12.21
C CYS A 224 9.20 -11.57 -13.37
N HIS A 225 8.40 -12.63 -13.22
CA HIS A 225 7.45 -13.07 -14.22
C HIS A 225 6.40 -11.98 -14.52
N LEU A 226 5.80 -11.36 -13.49
CA LEU A 226 4.88 -10.24 -13.67
C LEU A 226 5.54 -9.10 -14.44
N LEU A 227 6.70 -8.64 -13.99
CA LEU A 227 7.44 -7.53 -14.62
C LEU A 227 7.90 -7.86 -16.04
N SER A 228 8.17 -9.12 -16.35
CA SER A 228 8.62 -9.55 -17.69
C SER A 228 7.57 -9.31 -18.78
N MET A 229 6.30 -9.20 -18.40
CA MET A 229 5.19 -8.89 -19.30
C MET A 229 5.06 -7.39 -19.57
N TRP A 230 5.72 -6.54 -18.78
CA TRP A 230 5.62 -5.09 -18.93
C TRP A 230 6.43 -4.60 -20.16
N PRO A 231 5.97 -3.53 -20.83
CA PRO A 231 6.73 -2.89 -21.89
C PRO A 231 8.15 -2.49 -21.45
N GLY A 232 9.15 -2.84 -22.26
CA GLY A 232 10.55 -2.49 -21.99
C GLY A 232 11.23 -3.35 -20.90
N ALA A 233 10.59 -4.43 -20.46
CA ALA A 233 11.18 -5.34 -19.48
C ALA A 233 12.50 -5.96 -20.00
N PRO A 234 13.56 -6.03 -19.17
CA PRO A 234 14.78 -6.72 -19.54
C PRO A 234 14.51 -8.21 -19.82
N ALA A 235 15.06 -8.74 -20.93
CA ALA A 235 14.89 -10.14 -21.32
C ALA A 235 15.28 -11.15 -20.22
N HIS A 236 16.23 -10.77 -19.35
CA HIS A 236 16.65 -11.58 -18.21
C HIS A 236 15.53 -11.89 -17.21
N LEU A 237 14.46 -11.08 -17.14
CA LEU A 237 13.32 -11.31 -16.24
C LEU A 237 12.38 -12.44 -16.71
N GLN A 238 12.47 -12.84 -17.99
CA GLN A 238 11.61 -13.89 -18.56
C GLN A 238 11.99 -15.30 -18.09
N TYR A 239 13.21 -15.46 -17.56
CA TYR A 239 13.73 -16.76 -17.16
C TYR A 239 13.56 -16.97 -15.66
N LEU A 240 13.05 -18.14 -15.28
CA LEU A 240 12.99 -18.54 -13.88
C LEU A 240 14.40 -18.68 -13.31
N VAL A 241 14.67 -17.92 -12.25
CA VAL A 241 15.95 -18.01 -11.56
C VAL A 241 15.94 -19.24 -10.68
N LYS A 242 17.05 -19.98 -10.72
CA LYS A 242 17.28 -21.14 -9.89
C LYS A 242 18.54 -20.93 -9.07
N MET A 243 18.49 -21.32 -7.81
CA MET A 243 19.69 -21.44 -7.00
C MET A 243 20.50 -22.65 -7.49
N LYS A 244 21.79 -22.48 -7.75
CA LYS A 244 22.70 -23.58 -8.12
C LYS A 244 23.67 -23.80 -6.98
N ASP A 245 23.74 -25.01 -6.45
CA ASP A 245 24.78 -25.43 -5.49
C ASP A 245 25.06 -24.43 -4.34
N GLN A 246 24.01 -23.83 -3.78
CA GLN A 246 24.06 -22.81 -2.72
C GLN A 246 24.66 -21.43 -3.11
N ASP A 247 24.92 -21.17 -4.40
CA ASP A 247 25.23 -19.84 -4.92
C ASP A 247 23.94 -19.06 -5.21
N ASP A 248 23.76 -17.94 -4.51
CA ASP A 248 22.62 -17.02 -4.64
C ASP A 248 22.92 -15.79 -5.50
N ARG A 249 24.13 -15.68 -6.06
CA ARG A 249 24.56 -14.52 -6.85
C ARG A 249 23.63 -14.26 -8.03
N GLU A 250 23.21 -15.31 -8.73
CA GLU A 250 22.29 -15.21 -9.87
C GLU A 250 20.93 -14.62 -9.44
N VAL A 251 20.41 -15.06 -8.28
CA VAL A 251 19.15 -14.55 -7.69
C VAL A 251 19.28 -13.08 -7.34
N TYR A 252 20.37 -12.66 -6.70
CA TYR A 252 20.59 -11.26 -6.36
C TYR A 252 20.73 -10.36 -7.59
N VAL A 253 21.41 -10.81 -8.63
CA VAL A 253 21.58 -10.04 -9.88
C VAL A 253 20.23 -9.83 -10.55
N VAL A 254 19.43 -10.89 -10.70
CA VAL A 254 18.11 -10.79 -11.35
C VAL A 254 17.14 -9.98 -10.49
N PHE A 255 17.12 -10.19 -9.18
CA PHE A 255 16.22 -9.44 -8.30
C PHE A 255 16.60 -7.96 -8.23
N SER A 256 17.90 -7.63 -8.20
CA SER A 256 18.38 -6.25 -8.30
C SER A 256 17.95 -5.58 -9.62
N LEU A 257 18.01 -6.32 -10.74
CA LEU A 257 17.50 -5.85 -12.03
C LEU A 257 15.99 -5.61 -12.01
N ALA A 258 15.22 -6.54 -11.46
CA ALA A 258 13.77 -6.42 -11.28
C ALA A 258 13.40 -5.20 -10.42
N CYS A 259 14.06 -5.00 -9.27
CA CYS A 259 13.84 -3.84 -8.42
C CYS A 259 14.12 -2.52 -9.15
N ARG A 260 15.23 -2.43 -9.91
CA ARG A 260 15.58 -1.22 -10.66
C ARG A 260 14.56 -0.92 -11.76
N PHE A 261 14.14 -1.95 -12.50
CA PHE A 261 13.11 -1.81 -13.52
C PHE A 261 11.78 -1.36 -12.91
N TYR A 262 11.28 -2.06 -11.89
CA TYR A 262 10.04 -1.69 -11.20
C TYR A 262 10.07 -0.25 -10.67
N VAL A 263 11.10 0.11 -9.90
CA VAL A 263 11.16 1.44 -9.27
C VAL A 263 11.19 2.55 -10.31
N GLN A 264 11.92 2.34 -11.41
CA GLN A 264 11.97 3.32 -12.48
C GLN A 264 10.64 3.45 -13.21
N THR A 265 10.03 2.33 -13.59
CA THR A 265 8.72 2.31 -14.26
C THR A 265 7.65 2.93 -13.36
N ALA A 266 7.65 2.58 -12.08
CA ALA A 266 6.71 3.14 -11.11
C ALA A 266 6.87 4.67 -10.98
N PHE A 267 8.11 5.19 -10.94
CA PHE A 267 8.33 6.64 -10.93
C PHE A 267 7.85 7.31 -12.23
N ASP A 268 8.15 6.72 -13.38
CA ASP A 268 7.76 7.24 -14.70
C ASP A 268 6.22 7.28 -14.86
N PHE A 269 5.48 6.43 -14.14
CA PHE A 269 4.01 6.40 -14.17
C PHE A 269 3.35 7.20 -13.05
N LEU A 270 3.82 7.07 -11.81
CA LEU A 270 3.21 7.71 -10.63
C LEU A 270 3.68 9.16 -10.43
N GLY A 271 4.82 9.54 -11.02
CA GLY A 271 5.42 10.87 -10.85
C GLY A 271 6.00 11.14 -9.46
N GLN A 272 6.07 10.12 -8.61
CA GLN A 272 6.53 10.21 -7.22
C GLN A 272 7.27 8.94 -6.81
N GLN A 273 7.89 8.99 -5.62
CA GLN A 273 8.53 7.81 -5.04
C GLN A 273 7.49 6.70 -4.86
N PRO A 274 7.69 5.50 -5.45
CA PRO A 274 6.83 4.37 -5.20
C PRO A 274 7.02 3.86 -3.77
N SER A 275 5.95 3.27 -3.25
CA SER A 275 5.98 2.50 -2.03
C SER A 275 6.84 1.27 -2.25
N LEU A 276 7.72 1.00 -1.29
CA LEU A 276 8.68 -0.10 -1.37
C LEU A 276 8.25 -1.16 -0.36
N PRO A 277 8.29 -2.46 -0.72
CA PRO A 277 8.02 -3.51 0.23
C PRO A 277 9.06 -3.41 1.36
N CYS A 278 8.61 -3.61 2.59
CA CYS A 278 9.43 -3.45 3.77
C CYS A 278 9.40 -4.70 4.65
N MET A 279 10.56 -5.06 5.21
CA MET A 279 10.60 -6.09 6.24
C MET A 279 9.86 -5.58 7.47
N PHE A 280 8.91 -6.35 7.98
CA PHE A 280 8.40 -6.10 9.32
C PHE A 280 9.29 -6.77 10.35
N GLN A 281 9.73 -5.93 11.29
CA GLN A 281 10.62 -6.30 12.37
C GLN A 281 9.84 -6.09 13.66
N PHE A 282 9.49 -7.18 14.33
CA PHE A 282 9.29 -7.12 15.78
C PHE A 282 10.66 -6.79 16.38
N ILE A 283 10.75 -5.71 17.15
CA ILE A 283 11.88 -5.54 18.09
C ILE A 283 11.51 -6.30 19.36
#